data_AF-A0A9D7S2R2-F1
#
_entry.id   AF-A0A9D7S2R2-F1
#
_cell.length_a   1.000
_cell.length_b   1.000
_cell.length_c   1.000
_cell.angle_alpha   90.00
_cell.angle_beta   90.00
_cell.angle_gamma   90.00
#
_symmetry.space_group_name_H-M   'P 1'
#
loop_
_entity.id
_entity.type
_entity.pdbx_description
1 polymer ?
#
loop_
_entity_poly.entity_id
_entity_poly.type
_entity_poly.pdbx_seq_one_letter_code
_entity_poly.pdbx_strand_id
1 'polypeptide(L)'
;MLEFREGSVVRKTGSPFHLHLLIGVLALFGLLHAQAGWSQSTCTWNQNGPGLWDNPSNWNDCLGGNGSPARTPGPADHAVIGNIAPLADIDLGSTARNVDRLTLSAGRIFGDADITVVTSLNWTGGTIDGGTAATQLVVDSASNSDIAGTLHILAKRDLRIFGTLTWSAGDIELREDAEIDIQGPLIIDHSNVIRSDGRGGPMPLELRSDFSPQARIHNSSTPGARIEKLGDAMVSFARNVTFDNGNDVLVTDGTLQINGPGGDFGAYQVAAIARLEFGRRWA
;
A
#
# COMPACT_ATOMS: atom_id res chain seq x y z
N MET A 1 59.44 20.95 65.81
CA MET A 1 58.54 21.73 66.67
C MET A 1 57.31 20.86 66.89
N LEU A 2 57.16 20.40 68.13
CA LEU A 2 56.10 19.50 68.62
C LEU A 2 54.87 20.31 69.02
N GLU A 3 53.68 19.76 68.76
CA GLU A 3 52.41 19.78 69.54
C GLU A 3 51.33 19.12 68.63
N PHE A 4 50.74 17.92 68.82
CA PHE A 4 49.93 17.32 69.92
C PHE A 4 48.79 18.26 70.35
N ARG A 5 47.47 17.96 70.27
CA ARG A 5 46.65 16.77 70.63
C ARG A 5 45.21 16.99 70.07
N GLU A 6 44.54 15.97 69.52
CA GLU A 6 43.52 15.08 70.10
C GLU A 6 42.09 15.35 69.59
N GLY A 7 41.42 14.27 69.21
CA GLY A 7 40.03 14.22 68.76
C GLY A 7 39.67 12.79 68.35
N SER A 8 39.51 11.94 69.35
CA SER A 8 39.34 10.49 69.28
C SER A 8 37.93 9.99 68.88
N VAL A 9 37.94 9.00 67.98
CA VAL A 9 37.18 7.72 67.97
C VAL A 9 35.64 7.74 68.04
N VAL A 10 35.00 7.22 66.97
CA VAL A 10 33.94 6.19 67.05
C VAL A 10 34.07 5.20 65.87
N ARG A 11 34.13 3.89 66.19
CA ARG A 11 34.00 2.75 65.26
C ARG A 11 32.51 2.49 64.93
N LYS A 12 32.23 2.09 63.68
CA LYS A 12 31.20 1.10 63.29
C LYS A 12 31.64 0.53 61.92
N THR A 13 32.25 -0.67 61.88
CA THR A 13 31.65 -2.00 61.64
C THR A 13 30.89 -2.08 60.31
N GLY A 14 31.29 -3.04 59.48
CA GLY A 14 31.02 -3.07 58.05
C GLY A 14 29.60 -3.47 57.65
N SER A 15 29.36 -3.40 56.34
CA SER A 15 28.67 -4.44 55.56
C SER A 15 28.73 -4.09 54.07
N PRO A 16 29.06 -5.03 53.16
CA PRO A 16 29.07 -4.80 51.72
C PRO A 16 27.67 -5.05 51.16
N PHE A 17 26.84 -4.02 51.04
CA PHE A 17 25.48 -4.16 50.47
C PHE A 17 25.13 -2.99 49.54
N HIS A 18 25.95 -2.74 48.52
CA HIS A 18 25.60 -1.80 47.44
C HIS A 18 25.96 -2.34 46.05
N LEU A 19 25.56 -3.58 45.76
CA LEU A 19 25.60 -4.09 44.39
C LEU A 19 24.33 -4.84 43.98
N HIS A 20 23.16 -4.58 44.58
CA HIS A 20 21.89 -5.21 44.15
C HIS A 20 20.77 -4.19 43.87
N LEU A 21 21.06 -2.89 43.90
CA LEU A 21 20.05 -1.84 43.69
C LEU A 21 20.12 -1.16 42.31
N LEU A 22 20.76 -1.79 41.32
CA LEU A 22 20.77 -1.31 39.93
C LEU A 22 20.12 -2.27 38.92
N ILE A 23 19.61 -3.42 39.38
CA ILE A 23 18.95 -4.43 38.53
C ILE A 23 17.41 -4.39 38.71
N GLY A 24 16.90 -3.71 39.74
CA GLY A 24 15.47 -3.66 40.05
C GLY A 24 14.65 -2.59 39.32
N VAL A 25 15.28 -1.64 38.62
CA VAL A 25 14.57 -0.53 37.93
C VAL A 25 14.39 -0.78 36.42
N LEU A 26 15.08 -1.78 35.85
CA LEU A 26 14.96 -2.15 34.43
C LEU A 26 13.87 -3.21 34.14
N ALA A 27 13.13 -3.65 35.17
CA ALA A 27 12.12 -4.69 35.04
C ALA A 27 10.66 -4.17 35.05
N LEU A 28 10.44 -2.84 34.98
CA LEU A 28 9.08 -2.26 35.12
C LEU A 28 8.65 -1.32 33.98
N PHE A 29 9.33 -1.35 32.83
CA PHE A 29 8.90 -0.67 31.59
C PHE A 29 8.91 -1.59 30.36
N GLY A 30 8.71 -2.90 30.59
CA GLY A 30 8.49 -3.91 29.56
C GLY A 30 7.02 -4.28 29.43
N LEU A 31 6.11 -3.30 29.34
CA LEU A 31 4.79 -3.54 28.76
C LEU A 31 4.97 -3.69 27.26
N LEU A 32 5.55 -4.83 26.86
CA LEU A 32 5.31 -5.41 25.56
C LEU A 32 3.81 -5.44 25.39
N HIS A 33 3.31 -4.65 24.43
CA HIS A 33 1.99 -4.87 23.87
C HIS A 33 2.08 -6.22 23.17
N ALA A 34 1.87 -7.29 23.93
CA ALA A 34 1.46 -8.56 23.38
C ALA A 34 0.11 -8.27 22.73
N GLN A 35 0.14 -7.93 21.43
CA GLN A 35 -1.06 -7.95 20.63
C GLN A 35 -1.64 -9.35 20.83
N ALA A 36 -2.89 -9.41 21.31
CA ALA A 36 -3.58 -10.69 21.39
C ALA A 36 -3.40 -11.37 20.04
N GLY A 37 -2.86 -12.59 20.03
CA GLY A 37 -2.66 -13.35 18.81
C GLY A 37 -4.03 -13.71 18.26
N TRP A 38 -4.65 -12.78 17.55
CA TRP A 38 -5.86 -13.03 16.79
C TRP A 38 -5.46 -14.03 15.70
N SER A 39 -6.11 -15.19 15.71
CA SER A 39 -5.92 -16.16 14.64
C SER A 39 -6.42 -15.53 13.36
N GLN A 40 -5.52 -15.32 12.41
CA GLN A 40 -5.85 -14.84 11.07
C GLN A 40 -6.92 -15.74 10.45
N SER A 41 -8.06 -15.17 10.06
CA SER A 41 -9.08 -15.86 9.29
C SER A 41 -9.02 -15.44 7.82
N THR A 42 -9.38 -16.36 6.92
CA THR A 42 -9.60 -16.02 5.51
C THR A 42 -11.11 -15.90 5.29
N CYS A 43 -11.57 -14.68 5.05
CA CYS A 43 -12.97 -14.34 4.84
C CYS A 43 -13.22 -14.15 3.35
N THR A 44 -13.98 -15.05 2.73
CA THR A 44 -14.24 -15.02 1.28
C THR A 44 -15.63 -14.49 0.99
N TRP A 45 -15.73 -13.43 0.19
CA TRP A 45 -17.02 -12.89 -0.23
C TRP A 45 -17.80 -13.90 -1.08
N ASN A 46 -19.07 -14.14 -0.77
CA ASN A 46 -19.79 -15.31 -1.26
C ASN A 46 -21.01 -15.03 -2.16
N GLN A 47 -21.28 -13.76 -2.50
CA GLN A 47 -22.46 -13.40 -3.28
C GLN A 47 -22.14 -12.46 -4.45
N ASN A 48 -22.84 -12.67 -5.55
CA ASN A 48 -22.85 -11.72 -6.67
C ASN A 48 -23.87 -10.62 -6.43
N GLY A 49 -23.63 -9.46 -7.03
CA GLY A 49 -24.49 -8.29 -6.90
C GLY A 49 -24.26 -7.52 -5.59
N PRO A 50 -25.20 -6.64 -5.23
CA PRO A 50 -25.07 -5.74 -4.10
C PRO A 50 -24.97 -6.46 -2.75
N GLY A 51 -24.07 -6.00 -1.89
CA GLY A 51 -24.03 -6.45 -0.51
C GLY A 51 -23.21 -5.55 0.40
N LEU A 52 -23.54 -5.57 1.69
CA LEU A 52 -22.83 -4.81 2.72
C LEU A 52 -21.62 -5.60 3.26
N TRP A 53 -20.47 -4.93 3.41
CA TRP A 53 -19.28 -5.50 4.06
C TRP A 53 -19.60 -6.02 5.46
N ASP A 54 -20.41 -5.28 6.22
CA ASP A 54 -20.76 -5.56 7.61
C ASP A 54 -21.82 -6.63 7.80
N ASN A 55 -22.26 -7.31 6.73
CA ASN A 55 -23.18 -8.42 6.89
C ASN A 55 -22.41 -9.76 6.93
N PRO A 56 -22.34 -10.45 8.09
CA PRO A 56 -21.64 -11.73 8.21
C PRO A 56 -22.11 -12.81 7.23
N SER A 57 -23.36 -12.77 6.75
CA SER A 57 -23.85 -13.79 5.80
C SER A 57 -23.15 -13.71 4.44
N ASN A 58 -22.51 -12.59 4.14
CA ASN A 58 -21.83 -12.33 2.86
C ASN A 58 -20.41 -12.91 2.83
N TRP A 59 -19.92 -13.43 3.97
CA TRP A 59 -18.56 -13.93 4.14
C TRP A 59 -18.56 -15.42 4.49
N ASN A 60 -18.01 -16.23 3.59
CA ASN A 60 -17.66 -17.61 3.86
C ASN A 60 -16.36 -17.70 4.65
N ASP A 61 -16.22 -18.79 5.42
CA ASP A 61 -15.00 -19.15 6.17
C ASP A 61 -14.52 -18.10 7.19
N CYS A 62 -15.37 -17.13 7.49
CA CYS A 62 -15.06 -15.99 8.36
C CYS A 62 -15.46 -16.22 9.82
N LEU A 63 -15.53 -17.47 10.31
CA LEU A 63 -15.99 -17.76 11.68
C LEU A 63 -15.08 -17.14 12.76
N GLY A 64 -13.78 -17.05 12.49
CA GLY A 64 -12.80 -16.39 13.35
C GLY A 64 -12.58 -14.91 13.02
N GLY A 65 -13.35 -14.36 12.07
CA GLY A 65 -13.18 -12.99 11.60
C GLY A 65 -13.42 -11.97 12.71
N ASN A 66 -12.46 -11.05 12.88
CA ASN A 66 -12.41 -10.08 13.97
C ASN A 66 -12.90 -8.68 13.57
N GLY A 67 -13.63 -8.58 12.46
CA GLY A 67 -14.34 -7.36 12.06
C GLY A 67 -15.52 -7.02 12.97
N SER A 68 -16.17 -5.91 12.66
CA SER A 68 -17.36 -5.42 13.37
C SER A 68 -18.51 -5.24 12.38
N PRO A 69 -19.58 -6.08 12.46
CA PRO A 69 -19.82 -7.10 13.47
C PRO A 69 -18.91 -8.33 13.33
N ALA A 70 -18.83 -9.13 14.39
CA ALA A 70 -18.07 -10.38 14.38
C ALA A 70 -18.48 -11.28 13.20
N ARG A 71 -17.53 -12.08 12.71
CA ARG A 71 -17.63 -12.87 11.46
C ARG A 71 -17.67 -12.06 10.17
N THR A 72 -17.06 -10.88 10.22
CA THR A 72 -16.64 -10.11 9.04
C THR A 72 -15.12 -9.95 9.11
N PRO A 73 -14.43 -9.71 7.98
CA PRO A 73 -13.00 -9.49 8.00
C PRO A 73 -12.65 -8.23 8.80
N GLY A 74 -11.69 -8.36 9.71
CA GLY A 74 -11.12 -7.25 10.47
C GLY A 74 -9.59 -7.19 10.38
N PRO A 75 -8.94 -6.44 11.30
CA PRO A 75 -7.53 -6.07 11.17
C PRO A 75 -6.52 -7.23 11.10
N ALA A 76 -6.90 -8.44 11.53
CA ALA A 76 -6.01 -9.60 11.48
C ALA A 76 -6.32 -10.55 10.31
N ASP A 77 -7.36 -10.25 9.53
CA ASP A 77 -7.93 -11.19 8.58
C ASP A 77 -7.50 -10.91 7.14
N HIS A 78 -7.62 -11.95 6.32
CA HIS A 78 -7.50 -11.86 4.86
C HIS A 78 -8.90 -11.81 4.23
N ALA A 79 -9.25 -10.67 3.64
CA ALA A 79 -10.46 -10.53 2.84
C ALA A 79 -10.19 -10.96 1.39
N VAL A 80 -10.98 -11.91 0.86
CA VAL A 80 -10.87 -12.43 -0.50
C VAL A 80 -12.14 -12.14 -1.29
N ILE A 81 -12.02 -11.38 -2.37
CA ILE A 81 -13.14 -10.88 -3.19
C ILE A 81 -12.89 -11.20 -4.66
N GLY A 82 -13.96 -11.60 -5.36
CA GLY A 82 -13.94 -11.81 -6.81
C GLY A 82 -13.60 -13.23 -7.27
N ASN A 83 -13.17 -14.12 -6.37
CA ASN A 83 -12.83 -15.51 -6.71
C ASN A 83 -14.08 -16.37 -7.00
N ILE A 84 -14.96 -16.52 -5.99
CA ILE A 84 -16.20 -17.30 -6.13
C ILE A 84 -17.42 -16.45 -6.55
N ALA A 85 -17.30 -15.13 -6.40
CA ALA A 85 -18.33 -14.15 -6.71
C ALA A 85 -17.76 -13.00 -7.57
N PRO A 86 -17.51 -13.24 -8.87
CA PRO A 86 -16.83 -12.28 -9.75
C PRO A 86 -17.66 -11.03 -10.09
N LEU A 87 -18.97 -11.04 -9.80
CA LEU A 87 -19.87 -9.90 -9.98
C LEU A 87 -20.26 -9.27 -8.63
N ALA A 88 -19.44 -9.44 -7.59
CA ALA A 88 -19.65 -8.78 -6.31
C ALA A 88 -19.70 -7.26 -6.46
N ASP A 89 -20.65 -6.61 -5.79
CA ASP A 89 -20.76 -5.15 -5.69
C ASP A 89 -20.89 -4.80 -4.19
N ILE A 90 -19.74 -4.54 -3.58
CA ILE A 90 -19.58 -4.53 -2.12
C ILE A 90 -19.59 -3.10 -1.61
N ASP A 91 -20.59 -2.77 -0.81
CA ASP A 91 -20.68 -1.50 -0.11
C ASP A 91 -19.96 -1.59 1.25
N LEU A 92 -18.93 -0.78 1.42
CA LEU A 92 -18.18 -0.64 2.66
C LEU A 92 -18.93 0.17 3.72
N GLY A 93 -20.02 0.86 3.38
CA GLY A 93 -20.66 1.85 4.25
C GLY A 93 -19.75 3.05 4.49
N SER A 94 -19.80 3.63 5.70
CA SER A 94 -19.08 4.86 6.07
C SER A 94 -18.06 4.69 7.20
N THR A 95 -17.80 3.45 7.62
CA THR A 95 -16.84 3.16 8.69
C THR A 95 -15.57 2.59 8.08
N ALA A 96 -14.42 3.17 8.45
CA ALA A 96 -13.12 2.74 7.95
C ALA A 96 -12.88 1.23 8.17
N ARG A 97 -12.29 0.59 7.17
CA ARG A 97 -11.95 -0.83 7.16
C ARG A 97 -10.45 -1.01 7.32
N ASN A 98 -10.07 -1.95 8.16
CA ASN A 98 -8.69 -2.39 8.27
C ASN A 98 -8.68 -3.91 8.14
N VAL A 99 -7.83 -4.41 7.25
CA VAL A 99 -7.58 -5.83 7.04
C VAL A 99 -6.09 -6.09 6.97
N ASP A 100 -5.67 -7.27 7.39
CA ASP A 100 -4.28 -7.69 7.24
C ASP A 100 -3.94 -7.81 5.75
N ARG A 101 -4.77 -8.56 5.02
CA ARG A 101 -4.61 -8.78 3.58
C ARG A 101 -5.91 -8.54 2.83
N LEU A 102 -5.81 -7.99 1.63
CA LEU A 102 -6.92 -7.83 0.71
C LEU A 102 -6.57 -8.46 -0.64
N THR A 103 -7.38 -9.43 -1.09
CA THR A 103 -7.32 -9.93 -2.46
C THR A 103 -8.58 -9.50 -3.21
N LEU A 104 -8.39 -8.79 -4.33
CA LEU A 104 -9.46 -8.41 -5.24
C LEU A 104 -9.11 -8.90 -6.65
N SER A 105 -9.84 -9.90 -7.15
CA SER A 105 -9.62 -10.45 -8.49
C SER A 105 -10.67 -10.04 -9.52
N ALA A 106 -11.86 -9.63 -9.06
CA ALA A 106 -12.99 -9.18 -9.86
C ALA A 106 -14.04 -8.52 -8.95
N GLY A 107 -15.08 -7.92 -9.54
CA GLY A 107 -16.14 -7.23 -8.83
C GLY A 107 -15.79 -5.77 -8.51
N ARG A 108 -16.57 -5.16 -7.63
CA ARG A 108 -16.43 -3.77 -7.19
C ARG A 108 -16.50 -3.66 -5.67
N ILE A 109 -15.60 -2.87 -5.10
CA ILE A 109 -15.66 -2.41 -3.71
C ILE A 109 -15.92 -0.91 -3.74
N PHE A 110 -16.99 -0.43 -3.11
CA PHE A 110 -17.36 0.98 -3.08
C PHE A 110 -17.81 1.45 -1.69
N GLY A 111 -18.01 2.75 -1.51
CA GLY A 111 -18.58 3.33 -0.26
C GLY A 111 -17.72 4.42 0.36
N ASP A 112 -18.28 5.08 1.37
CA ASP A 112 -17.71 6.25 2.08
C ASP A 112 -16.77 5.86 3.23
N ALA A 113 -15.97 4.82 3.03
CA ALA A 113 -15.02 4.32 3.99
C ALA A 113 -13.61 4.25 3.42
N ASP A 114 -12.63 4.60 4.26
CA ASP A 114 -11.23 4.28 4.01
C ASP A 114 -11.02 2.76 4.11
N ILE A 115 -10.04 2.25 3.35
CA ILE A 115 -9.55 0.89 3.44
C ILE A 115 -8.07 0.97 3.80
N THR A 116 -7.65 0.32 4.86
CA THR A 116 -6.23 0.11 5.19
C THR A 116 -5.88 -1.37 5.05
N VAL A 117 -4.84 -1.65 4.28
CA VAL A 117 -4.29 -2.99 4.07
C VAL A 117 -2.89 -3.04 4.70
N VAL A 118 -2.74 -3.87 5.73
CA VAL A 118 -1.54 -3.83 6.60
C VAL A 118 -0.35 -4.56 5.98
N THR A 119 -0.54 -5.78 5.47
CA THR A 119 0.58 -6.63 5.01
C THR A 119 0.61 -6.90 3.51
N SER A 120 -0.54 -7.07 2.84
CA SER A 120 -0.54 -7.21 1.37
C SER A 120 -1.89 -6.94 0.73
N LEU A 121 -1.91 -6.03 -0.24
CA LEU A 121 -2.94 -5.91 -1.26
C LEU A 121 -2.52 -6.75 -2.46
N ASN A 122 -3.37 -7.67 -2.91
CA ASN A 122 -3.22 -8.38 -4.17
C ASN A 122 -4.41 -8.02 -5.07
N TRP A 123 -4.19 -7.13 -6.03
CA TRP A 123 -5.20 -6.64 -6.94
C TRP A 123 -4.93 -7.21 -8.34
N THR A 124 -5.82 -8.09 -8.82
CA THR A 124 -5.66 -8.77 -10.12
C THR A 124 -6.73 -8.40 -11.15
N GLY A 125 -7.71 -7.61 -10.73
CA GLY A 125 -8.76 -7.05 -11.57
C GLY A 125 -9.88 -6.44 -10.75
N GLY A 126 -10.86 -5.84 -11.43
CA GLY A 126 -12.04 -5.25 -10.81
C GLY A 126 -11.86 -3.78 -10.44
N THR A 127 -12.79 -3.27 -9.65
CA THR A 127 -12.92 -1.85 -9.34
C THR A 127 -12.82 -1.59 -7.85
N ILE A 128 -12.01 -0.61 -7.46
CA ILE A 128 -12.02 0.00 -6.14
C ILE A 128 -12.50 1.43 -6.31
N ASP A 129 -13.64 1.74 -5.72
CA ASP A 129 -14.38 2.97 -5.92
C ASP A 129 -14.61 3.70 -4.58
N GLY A 130 -14.50 5.02 -4.56
CA GLY A 130 -14.98 5.85 -3.48
C GLY A 130 -16.50 5.98 -3.49
N GLY A 131 -17.08 6.49 -2.42
CA GLY A 131 -18.50 6.85 -2.41
C GLY A 131 -18.71 8.30 -2.83
N THR A 132 -19.45 9.03 -2.01
CA THR A 132 -19.69 10.46 -2.12
C THR A 132 -18.67 11.32 -1.35
N ALA A 133 -17.93 10.72 -0.42
CA ALA A 133 -16.89 11.35 0.37
C ALA A 133 -15.49 11.03 -0.16
N ALA A 134 -14.54 11.93 0.12
CA ALA A 134 -13.13 11.64 -0.08
C ALA A 134 -12.72 10.46 0.82
N THR A 135 -12.17 9.41 0.21
CA THR A 135 -11.73 8.20 0.90
C THR A 135 -10.38 7.75 0.36
N GLN A 136 -9.70 6.90 1.13
CA GLN A 136 -8.36 6.41 0.83
C GLN A 136 -8.31 4.89 0.83
N LEU A 137 -7.57 4.32 -0.12
CA LEU A 137 -7.01 2.98 -0.05
C LEU A 137 -5.56 3.12 0.39
N VAL A 138 -5.25 2.66 1.60
CA VAL A 138 -3.92 2.76 2.20
C VAL A 138 -3.24 1.40 2.15
N VAL A 139 -2.10 1.34 1.46
CA VAL A 139 -1.14 0.23 1.54
C VAL A 139 -0.11 0.62 2.60
N ASP A 140 -0.21 0.04 3.80
CA ASP A 140 0.58 0.45 4.97
C ASP A 140 2.08 0.21 4.76
N SER A 141 2.92 0.89 5.55
CA SER A 141 4.39 0.85 5.54
C SER A 141 4.99 -0.56 5.66
N ALA A 142 4.30 -1.48 6.35
CA ALA A 142 4.71 -2.88 6.46
C ALA A 142 4.31 -3.74 5.26
N SER A 143 3.52 -3.17 4.33
CA SER A 143 2.90 -3.91 3.25
C SER A 143 3.87 -4.20 2.11
N ASN A 144 3.74 -5.40 1.54
CA ASN A 144 4.30 -5.77 0.25
C ASN A 144 3.14 -6.22 -0.65
N SER A 145 2.76 -5.37 -1.58
CA SER A 145 1.53 -5.48 -2.36
C SER A 145 1.80 -5.65 -3.85
N ASP A 146 0.85 -6.24 -4.57
CA ASP A 146 0.94 -6.54 -6.00
C ASP A 146 -0.30 -6.07 -6.77
N ILE A 147 -0.07 -5.46 -7.93
CA ILE A 147 -1.04 -5.23 -9.01
C ILE A 147 -0.60 -6.05 -10.22
N ALA A 148 -1.45 -6.98 -10.67
CA ALA A 148 -1.14 -7.92 -11.74
C ALA A 148 -2.41 -8.33 -12.52
N GLY A 149 -2.31 -9.25 -13.49
CA GLY A 149 -3.51 -9.77 -14.15
C GLY A 149 -4.14 -8.82 -15.16
N THR A 150 -5.39 -8.40 -14.93
CA THR A 150 -6.26 -7.74 -15.93
C THR A 150 -6.46 -6.25 -15.65
N LEU A 151 -7.53 -5.63 -16.17
CA LEU A 151 -7.78 -4.21 -15.93
C LEU A 151 -8.14 -3.92 -14.47
N HIS A 152 -7.51 -2.89 -13.91
CA HIS A 152 -7.78 -2.32 -12.60
C HIS A 152 -8.43 -0.94 -12.76
N ILE A 153 -9.52 -0.69 -12.04
CA ILE A 153 -10.16 0.63 -12.01
C ILE A 153 -10.09 1.18 -10.60
N LEU A 154 -9.44 2.33 -10.44
CA LEU A 154 -9.48 3.13 -9.23
C LEU A 154 -10.37 4.35 -9.50
N ALA A 155 -11.49 4.50 -8.79
CA ALA A 155 -12.46 5.56 -9.01
C ALA A 155 -12.72 6.34 -7.72
N LYS A 156 -12.74 7.67 -7.73
CA LYS A 156 -13.02 8.58 -6.58
C LYS A 156 -12.21 8.41 -5.28
N ARG A 157 -11.48 7.30 -5.11
CA ARG A 157 -10.70 6.94 -3.93
C ARG A 157 -9.23 7.06 -4.27
N ASP A 158 -8.48 7.69 -3.38
CA ASP A 158 -7.05 7.85 -3.56
C ASP A 158 -6.30 6.62 -3.05
N LEU A 159 -5.37 6.10 -3.84
CA LEU A 159 -4.45 5.05 -3.42
C LEU A 159 -3.20 5.69 -2.80
N ARG A 160 -2.96 5.44 -1.51
CA ARG A 160 -1.76 5.85 -0.78
C ARG A 160 -0.85 4.67 -0.52
N ILE A 161 0.37 4.75 -1.04
CA ILE A 161 1.36 3.67 -0.94
C ILE A 161 2.41 4.10 0.07
N PHE A 162 2.37 3.57 1.29
CA PHE A 162 3.44 3.73 2.29
C PHE A 162 4.41 2.55 2.26
N GLY A 163 3.90 1.34 2.03
CA GLY A 163 4.69 0.12 1.83
C GLY A 163 5.21 0.02 0.41
N THR A 164 5.60 -1.19 0.01
CA THR A 164 5.99 -1.48 -1.38
C THR A 164 4.77 -1.94 -2.17
N LEU A 165 4.59 -1.38 -3.38
CA LEU A 165 3.61 -1.85 -4.35
C LEU A 165 4.32 -2.23 -5.65
N THR A 166 4.13 -3.47 -6.12
CA THR A 166 4.66 -3.95 -7.39
C THR A 166 3.56 -4.00 -8.45
N TRP A 167 3.70 -3.25 -9.53
CA TRP A 167 2.80 -3.29 -10.68
C TRP A 167 3.47 -4.01 -11.85
N SER A 168 2.96 -5.19 -12.20
CA SER A 168 3.59 -6.09 -13.17
C SER A 168 2.75 -6.34 -14.42
N ALA A 169 1.43 -6.25 -14.30
CA ALA A 169 0.51 -6.48 -15.41
C ALA A 169 -0.84 -5.83 -15.17
N GLY A 170 -1.60 -5.66 -16.26
CA GLY A 170 -2.95 -5.15 -16.19
C GLY A 170 -2.98 -3.63 -16.05
N ASP A 171 -3.57 -2.95 -17.02
CA ASP A 171 -3.63 -1.49 -17.00
C ASP A 171 -4.33 -0.98 -15.74
N ILE A 172 -3.98 0.24 -15.33
CA ILE A 172 -4.69 0.96 -14.28
C ILE A 172 -5.43 2.12 -14.94
N GLU A 173 -6.73 2.22 -14.65
CA GLU A 173 -7.57 3.31 -15.09
C GLU A 173 -8.06 4.12 -13.89
N LEU A 174 -7.60 5.37 -13.81
CA LEU A 174 -8.07 6.36 -12.85
C LEU A 174 -9.38 6.95 -13.35
N ARG A 175 -10.40 6.95 -12.51
CA ARG A 175 -11.70 7.52 -12.82
C ARG A 175 -12.12 8.50 -11.76
N GLU A 176 -12.96 9.45 -12.17
CA GLU A 176 -13.67 10.34 -11.25
C GLU A 176 -12.72 10.95 -10.19
N ASP A 177 -11.60 11.47 -10.66
CA ASP A 177 -10.60 12.22 -9.89
C ASP A 177 -9.75 11.41 -8.89
N ALA A 178 -9.74 10.08 -9.00
CA ALA A 178 -8.84 9.24 -8.22
C ALA A 178 -7.35 9.56 -8.46
N GLU A 179 -6.57 9.54 -7.38
CA GLU A 179 -5.12 9.72 -7.40
C GLU A 179 -4.35 8.50 -6.89
N ILE A 180 -3.13 8.30 -7.40
CA ILE A 180 -2.12 7.42 -6.81
C ILE A 180 -1.03 8.30 -6.18
N ASP A 181 -0.95 8.29 -4.86
CA ASP A 181 0.03 9.02 -4.06
C ASP A 181 1.09 8.04 -3.51
N ILE A 182 2.30 8.17 -4.03
CA ILE A 182 3.43 7.29 -3.77
C ILE A 182 4.24 7.90 -2.63
N GLN A 183 4.11 7.35 -1.42
CA GLN A 183 4.87 7.75 -0.23
C GLN A 183 5.98 6.76 0.16
N GLY A 184 5.89 5.53 -0.35
CA GLY A 184 6.88 4.47 -0.32
C GLY A 184 7.22 4.00 -1.74
N PRO A 185 7.79 2.81 -1.93
CA PRO A 185 8.24 2.35 -3.23
C PRO A 185 7.09 1.89 -4.14
N LEU A 186 6.98 2.47 -5.33
CA LEU A 186 6.25 1.88 -6.46
C LEU A 186 7.25 1.19 -7.39
N ILE A 187 7.21 -0.13 -7.44
CA ILE A 187 8.03 -0.94 -8.35
C ILE A 187 7.17 -1.30 -9.56
N ILE A 188 7.67 -1.01 -10.76
CA ILE A 188 7.02 -1.35 -12.02
C ILE A 188 7.87 -2.44 -12.69
N ASP A 189 7.44 -3.69 -12.55
CA ASP A 189 8.13 -4.86 -13.10
C ASP A 189 7.32 -5.51 -14.22
N HIS A 190 7.17 -4.75 -15.30
CA HIS A 190 6.50 -5.23 -16.51
C HIS A 190 7.51 -5.80 -17.49
N SER A 191 7.50 -7.13 -17.63
CA SER A 191 8.39 -7.87 -18.52
C SER A 191 7.62 -8.74 -19.50
N ASN A 192 8.18 -9.00 -20.69
CA ASN A 192 7.71 -10.02 -21.65
C ASN A 192 6.24 -9.93 -22.12
N VAL A 193 5.83 -8.81 -22.72
CA VAL A 193 4.51 -8.74 -23.38
C VAL A 193 4.60 -8.58 -24.89
N ILE A 194 4.70 -9.72 -25.58
CA ILE A 194 4.21 -9.83 -26.97
C ILE A 194 2.69 -10.10 -26.86
N ARG A 195 1.85 -9.06 -26.75
CA ARG A 195 0.42 -9.22 -27.06
C ARG A 195 0.33 -9.46 -28.57
N SER A 196 0.06 -10.70 -28.96
CA SER A 196 -0.20 -11.07 -30.35
C SER A 196 -1.65 -10.73 -30.74
N ASP A 197 -2.06 -9.47 -30.64
CA ASP A 197 -3.37 -9.01 -31.16
C ASP A 197 -3.38 -8.83 -32.69
N GLY A 198 -2.31 -9.26 -33.36
CA GLY A 198 -2.17 -9.20 -34.80
C GLY A 198 -1.85 -7.80 -35.36
N ARG A 199 -1.68 -6.78 -34.51
CA ARG A 199 -1.35 -5.41 -34.93
C ARG A 199 0.11 -4.99 -34.78
N GLY A 200 1.01 -5.94 -34.52
CA GLY A 200 2.45 -5.76 -34.67
C GLY A 200 3.07 -4.77 -33.68
N GLY A 201 3.49 -5.28 -32.52
CA GLY A 201 4.35 -4.59 -31.56
C GLY A 201 3.97 -4.92 -30.11
N PRO A 202 4.93 -4.93 -29.15
CA PRO A 202 4.58 -4.98 -27.74
C PRO A 202 3.77 -3.73 -27.37
N MET A 203 2.53 -3.91 -26.90
CA MET A 203 1.72 -2.82 -26.36
C MET A 203 2.23 -2.45 -24.97
N PRO A 204 2.28 -1.16 -24.60
CA PRO A 204 2.69 -0.77 -23.26
C PRO A 204 1.70 -1.27 -22.21
N LEU A 205 2.20 -1.49 -21.00
CA LEU A 205 1.37 -1.43 -19.80
C LEU A 205 1.04 0.04 -19.52
N GLU A 206 -0.25 0.36 -19.35
CA GLU A 206 -0.70 1.75 -19.31
C GLU A 206 -1.35 2.15 -17.98
N LEU A 207 -0.97 3.33 -17.48
CA LEU A 207 -1.73 4.08 -16.48
C LEU A 207 -2.46 5.18 -17.23
N ARG A 208 -3.80 5.15 -17.21
CA ARG A 208 -4.65 6.09 -17.95
C ARG A 208 -5.74 6.66 -17.06
N SER A 209 -6.46 7.64 -17.58
CA SER A 209 -7.64 8.22 -16.95
C SER A 209 -8.87 8.19 -17.85
N ASP A 210 -10.06 8.40 -17.28
CA ASP A 210 -11.30 8.78 -17.98
C ASP A 210 -11.37 10.28 -18.35
N PHE A 211 -10.23 10.99 -18.30
CA PHE A 211 -10.10 12.45 -18.47
C PHE A 211 -10.67 13.27 -17.31
N SER A 212 -10.80 12.69 -16.11
CA SER A 212 -11.13 13.46 -14.93
C SER A 212 -10.02 14.49 -14.61
N PRO A 213 -10.39 15.73 -14.25
CA PRO A 213 -9.43 16.84 -14.17
C PRO A 213 -8.34 16.69 -13.12
N GLN A 214 -8.55 15.88 -12.08
CA GLN A 214 -7.60 15.66 -10.99
C GLN A 214 -6.92 14.28 -11.04
N ALA A 215 -7.20 13.45 -12.05
CA ALA A 215 -6.53 12.15 -12.17
C ALA A 215 -5.01 12.32 -12.23
N ARG A 216 -4.32 11.69 -11.28
CA ARG A 216 -2.90 11.94 -11.04
C ARG A 216 -2.17 10.70 -10.52
N ILE A 217 -0.90 10.61 -10.88
CA ILE A 217 0.12 9.87 -10.15
C ILE A 217 1.14 10.87 -9.58
N HIS A 218 1.31 10.83 -8.26
CA HIS A 218 2.16 11.74 -7.51
C HIS A 218 3.27 10.95 -6.81
N ASN A 219 4.52 11.16 -7.25
CA ASN A 219 5.69 10.66 -6.56
C ASN A 219 6.07 11.64 -5.45
N SER A 220 5.61 11.40 -4.23
CA SER A 220 5.72 12.36 -3.12
C SER A 220 7.17 12.68 -2.75
N SER A 221 7.43 13.90 -2.27
CA SER A 221 8.75 14.31 -1.75
C SER A 221 9.08 13.72 -0.37
N THR A 222 8.26 12.81 0.16
CA THR A 222 8.50 12.12 1.42
C THR A 222 9.68 11.16 1.32
N PRO A 223 10.55 11.06 2.35
CA PRO A 223 11.65 10.10 2.34
C PRO A 223 11.16 8.66 2.14
N GLY A 224 11.74 7.95 1.17
CA GLY A 224 11.39 6.57 0.84
C GLY A 224 10.42 6.42 -0.34
N ALA A 225 9.72 7.49 -0.72
CA ALA A 225 8.95 7.52 -1.97
C ALA A 225 9.89 7.40 -3.17
N ARG A 226 9.57 6.49 -4.08
CA ARG A 226 10.26 6.38 -5.38
C ARG A 226 9.41 5.63 -6.38
N ILE A 227 9.64 5.90 -7.64
CA ILE A 227 9.18 5.05 -8.76
C ILE A 227 10.39 4.30 -9.29
N GLU A 228 10.30 2.97 -9.38
CA GLU A 228 11.38 2.12 -9.87
C GLU A 228 10.88 1.19 -10.98
N LYS A 229 11.33 1.42 -12.21
CA LYS A 229 10.98 0.63 -13.39
C LYS A 229 12.06 -0.41 -13.66
N LEU A 230 11.72 -1.69 -13.49
CA LEU A 230 12.66 -2.82 -13.57
C LEU A 230 12.50 -3.71 -14.81
N GLY A 231 11.27 -3.90 -15.29
CA GLY A 231 11.01 -4.87 -16.37
C GLY A 231 11.46 -4.39 -17.76
N ASP A 232 11.60 -5.28 -18.72
CA ASP A 232 12.16 -4.95 -20.05
C ASP A 232 11.15 -4.27 -21.02
N ALA A 233 9.86 -4.36 -20.73
CA ALA A 233 8.81 -3.87 -21.60
C ALA A 233 8.53 -2.37 -21.42
N MET A 234 7.74 -1.80 -22.34
CA MET A 234 7.32 -0.39 -22.26
C MET A 234 6.19 -0.21 -21.24
N VAL A 235 6.29 0.85 -20.43
CA VAL A 235 5.23 1.34 -19.55
C VAL A 235 4.93 2.79 -19.93
N SER A 236 3.65 3.16 -19.98
CA SER A 236 3.20 4.51 -20.35
C SER A 236 2.28 5.09 -19.28
N PHE A 237 2.61 6.28 -18.79
CA PHE A 237 1.66 7.17 -18.14
C PHE A 237 1.01 8.02 -19.22
N ALA A 238 -0.30 7.83 -19.42
CA ALA A 238 -1.03 8.42 -20.52
C ALA A 238 -1.12 9.96 -20.39
N ARG A 239 -1.41 10.62 -21.52
CA ARG A 239 -1.47 12.09 -21.61
C ARG A 239 -2.56 12.75 -20.76
N ASN A 240 -3.53 11.96 -20.32
CA ASN A 240 -4.66 12.41 -19.51
C ASN A 240 -4.50 12.06 -18.03
N VAL A 241 -3.31 11.64 -17.61
CA VAL A 241 -2.95 11.48 -16.21
C VAL A 241 -1.91 12.55 -15.89
N THR A 242 -2.15 13.34 -14.85
CA THR A 242 -1.13 14.28 -14.36
C THR A 242 -0.01 13.50 -13.67
N PHE A 243 1.25 13.81 -13.98
CA PHE A 243 2.42 13.22 -13.34
C PHE A 243 3.19 14.29 -12.56
N ASP A 244 3.09 14.23 -11.24
CA ASP A 244 3.84 15.11 -10.34
C ASP A 244 5.01 14.33 -9.73
N ASN A 245 6.24 14.82 -9.90
CA ASN A 245 7.43 14.19 -9.37
C ASN A 245 8.13 15.04 -8.31
N GLY A 246 8.16 14.55 -7.08
CA GLY A 246 8.85 15.14 -5.95
C GLY A 246 10.07 14.34 -5.46
N ASN A 247 10.39 13.20 -6.08
CA ASN A 247 11.42 12.28 -5.60
C ASN A 247 12.15 11.53 -6.73
N ASP A 248 12.86 10.46 -6.38
CA ASP A 248 13.60 9.64 -7.34
C ASP A 248 12.66 8.83 -8.26
N VAL A 249 12.97 8.88 -9.55
CA VAL A 249 12.46 7.98 -10.58
C VAL A 249 13.64 7.22 -11.18
N LEU A 250 13.66 5.90 -10.98
CA LEU A 250 14.72 5.01 -11.42
C LEU A 250 14.19 4.17 -12.57
N VAL A 251 14.86 4.22 -13.72
CA VAL A 251 14.54 3.38 -14.88
C VAL A 251 15.74 2.47 -15.15
N THR A 252 15.62 1.23 -14.69
CA THR A 252 16.69 0.23 -14.73
C THR A 252 16.66 -0.59 -16.02
N ASP A 253 15.47 -0.85 -16.56
CA ASP A 253 15.30 -1.53 -17.85
C ASP A 253 14.03 -1.06 -18.60
N GLY A 254 13.98 -1.40 -19.89
CA GLY A 254 12.89 -1.08 -20.79
C GLY A 254 12.66 0.43 -20.96
N THR A 255 11.41 0.81 -21.25
CA THR A 255 11.02 2.21 -21.44
C THR A 255 9.96 2.62 -20.43
N LEU A 256 10.18 3.73 -19.71
CA LEU A 256 9.13 4.48 -19.03
C LEU A 256 8.79 5.72 -19.86
N GLN A 257 7.55 5.81 -20.34
CA GLN A 257 7.06 6.95 -21.11
C GLN A 257 6.06 7.76 -20.28
N ILE A 258 6.30 9.06 -20.16
CA ILE A 258 5.46 9.99 -19.40
C ILE A 258 4.87 10.98 -20.40
N ASN A 259 3.59 10.80 -20.74
CA ASN A 259 2.89 11.62 -21.72
C ASN A 259 2.06 12.74 -21.08
N GLY A 260 1.83 12.65 -19.77
CA GLY A 260 1.01 13.57 -18.99
C GLY A 260 1.70 14.90 -18.69
N PRO A 261 0.93 15.97 -18.41
CA PRO A 261 1.46 17.19 -17.82
C PRO A 261 1.80 16.97 -16.34
N GLY A 262 2.46 17.95 -15.69
CA GLY A 262 2.60 17.99 -14.24
C GLY A 262 3.82 18.78 -13.78
N GLY A 263 4.04 18.82 -12.47
CA GLY A 263 5.20 19.45 -11.84
C GLY A 263 6.34 18.48 -11.62
N ASP A 264 7.57 18.97 -11.64
CA ASP A 264 8.76 18.14 -11.43
C ASP A 264 9.82 18.88 -10.61
N PHE A 265 10.12 18.32 -9.45
CA PHE A 265 11.11 18.77 -8.48
C PHE A 265 12.02 17.61 -8.03
N GLY A 266 11.83 16.41 -8.61
CA GLY A 266 12.54 15.20 -8.24
C GLY A 266 13.79 14.95 -9.10
N ALA A 267 14.32 13.73 -9.04
CA ALA A 267 15.51 13.32 -9.77
C ALA A 267 15.26 12.05 -10.59
N TYR A 268 16.06 11.88 -11.66
CA TYR A 268 15.94 10.75 -12.58
C TYR A 268 17.27 10.02 -12.70
N GLN A 269 17.21 8.69 -12.63
CA GLN A 269 18.33 7.81 -12.91
C GLN A 269 17.91 6.81 -13.98
N VAL A 270 18.64 6.77 -15.10
CA VAL A 270 18.33 5.90 -16.23
C VAL A 270 19.55 5.05 -16.53
N ALA A 271 19.40 3.72 -16.46
CA ALA A 271 20.46 2.79 -16.79
C ALA A 271 20.79 2.84 -18.29
N ALA A 272 21.99 2.40 -18.68
CA ALA A 272 22.47 2.47 -20.06
C ALA A 272 21.59 1.70 -21.08
N ILE A 273 20.87 0.68 -20.61
CA ILE A 273 19.97 -0.15 -21.43
C ILE A 273 18.52 0.36 -21.42
N ALA A 274 18.21 1.33 -20.58
CA ALA A 274 16.86 1.81 -20.32
C ALA A 274 16.57 3.13 -21.06
N ARG A 275 15.29 3.50 -21.11
CA ARG A 275 14.82 4.77 -21.69
C ARG A 275 13.77 5.43 -20.81
N LEU A 276 13.92 6.73 -20.62
CA LEU A 276 12.90 7.61 -20.08
C LEU A 276 12.48 8.59 -21.20
N GLU A 277 11.19 8.63 -21.50
CA GLU A 277 10.63 9.47 -22.57
C GLU A 277 9.58 10.42 -22.00
N PHE A 278 9.65 11.70 -22.39
CA PHE A 278 8.65 12.71 -22.04
C PHE A 278 7.92 13.19 -23.28
N GLY A 279 6.58 13.22 -23.20
CA GLY A 279 5.71 13.58 -24.30
C GLY A 279 5.77 12.61 -25.49
N ARG A 280 4.78 12.68 -26.37
CA ARG A 280 4.81 11.89 -27.61
C ARG A 280 5.88 12.41 -28.56
N ARG A 281 6.69 11.50 -29.12
CA ARG A 281 7.28 11.71 -30.45
C ARG A 281 6.13 11.73 -31.45
N TRP A 282 5.78 12.91 -31.96
CA TRP A 282 4.82 13.03 -33.06
C TRP A 282 5.36 12.25 -34.28
N ALA A 283 4.56 11.32 -34.77
CA ALA A 283 4.61 10.84 -36.15
C ALA A 283 3.42 11.44 -36.89
#